data_AF-A0A0M0JJQ4-F1
#
_entry.id   AF-A0A0M0JJQ4-F1
#
_cell.length_a   1.000
_cell.length_b   1.000
_cell.length_c   1.000
_cell.angle_alpha   90.00
_cell.angle_beta   90.00
_cell.angle_gamma   90.00
#
_symmetry.space_group_name_H-M   'P 1'
#
loop_
_entity.id
_entity.type
_entity.pdbx_description
1 polymer ?
#
loop_
_entity_poly.entity_id
_entity_poly.type
_entity_poly.pdbx_seq_one_letter_code
_entity_poly.pdbx_strand_id
1 'polypeptide(L)'
;MATSQHIKGHAENAMPALPKEALTEAEIKRLYKDRCLEPDAIFCWELNKVITSSDWWGDAGPEIRRKVRFFEVPVMEGELHDAIAGARNPNSFLQMLQLEANPDDFVVVKLDIDTPAIEQTIIATITQRPDLAALIDELFFEYHFHFDGLNFGWGAVPEPISVDAALATMHRLRELGIRAHFWI
;
A
#
# COMPACT_ATOMS: atom_id res chain seq x y z
N MET A 1 -6.55 -40.71 45.43
CA MET A 1 -6.54 -40.85 43.96
C MET A 1 -7.86 -40.33 43.45
N ALA A 2 -7.86 -39.18 42.78
CA ALA A 2 -9.03 -38.64 42.11
C ALA A 2 -8.55 -37.97 40.81
N THR A 3 -9.18 -38.40 39.74
CA THR A 3 -8.89 -38.21 38.32
C THR A 3 -9.04 -36.78 37.84
N SER A 4 -8.04 -36.31 37.08
CA SER A 4 -8.06 -35.09 36.28
C SER A 4 -9.07 -35.22 35.14
N GLN A 5 -10.05 -34.33 35.06
CA GLN A 5 -10.91 -34.16 33.89
C GLN A 5 -10.26 -33.14 32.95
N HIS A 6 -9.80 -33.63 31.80
CA HIS A 6 -9.43 -32.80 30.65
C HIS A 6 -10.67 -32.07 30.13
N ILE A 7 -10.72 -30.75 30.34
CA ILE A 7 -11.59 -29.87 29.56
C ILE A 7 -10.88 -29.65 28.22
N LYS A 8 -11.34 -30.36 27.19
CA LYS A 8 -11.03 -30.04 25.80
C LYS A 8 -11.72 -28.71 25.49
N GLY A 9 -10.96 -27.62 25.51
CA GLY A 9 -11.38 -26.35 24.93
C GLY A 9 -11.74 -26.58 23.46
N HIS A 10 -12.96 -26.20 23.11
CA HIS A 10 -13.47 -26.23 21.75
C HIS A 10 -12.51 -25.50 20.82
N ALA A 11 -12.25 -26.10 19.66
CA ALA A 11 -11.68 -25.38 18.54
C ALA A 11 -12.60 -24.19 18.27
N GLU A 12 -12.10 -22.99 18.54
CA GLU A 12 -12.72 -21.76 18.11
C GLU A 12 -12.89 -21.86 16.60
N ASN A 13 -14.16 -21.88 16.17
CA ASN A 13 -14.51 -21.66 14.79
C ASN A 13 -13.78 -20.38 14.35
N ALA A 14 -12.83 -20.51 13.44
CA ALA A 14 -12.25 -19.37 12.76
C ALA A 14 -13.41 -18.54 12.22
N MET A 15 -13.62 -17.35 12.79
CA MET A 15 -14.59 -16.42 12.23
C MET A 15 -14.21 -16.21 10.77
N PRO A 16 -15.17 -16.25 9.83
CA PRO A 16 -14.86 -15.90 8.45
C PRO A 16 -14.23 -14.51 8.46
N ALA A 17 -13.08 -14.39 7.78
CA ALA A 17 -12.45 -13.10 7.58
C ALA A 17 -13.51 -12.13 7.05
N LEU A 18 -13.60 -10.95 7.67
CA LEU A 18 -14.43 -9.87 7.13
C LEU A 18 -14.03 -9.66 5.67
N PRO A 19 -14.98 -9.49 4.74
CA PRO A 19 -14.62 -9.17 3.37
C PRO A 19 -13.75 -7.91 3.40
N LYS A 20 -12.54 -7.99 2.82
CA LYS A 20 -11.69 -6.81 2.60
C LYS A 20 -12.47 -5.87 1.68
N GLU A 21 -13.20 -4.91 2.23
CA GLU A 21 -13.87 -3.83 1.49
C GLU A 21 -12.83 -2.76 1.09
N ALA A 22 -11.74 -3.20 0.46
CA ALA A 22 -10.78 -2.31 -0.17
C ALA A 22 -11.33 -1.87 -1.54
N LEU A 23 -11.11 -0.61 -1.91
CA LEU A 23 -11.36 -0.17 -3.28
C LEU A 23 -10.47 -0.98 -4.21
N THR A 24 -11.07 -1.80 -5.05
CA THR A 24 -10.37 -2.57 -6.07
C THR A 24 -9.73 -1.62 -7.08
N GLU A 25 -8.67 -2.07 -7.75
CA GLU A 25 -8.08 -1.28 -8.83
C GLU A 25 -9.11 -0.87 -9.90
N ALA A 26 -10.09 -1.73 -10.16
CA ALA A 26 -11.17 -1.47 -11.11
C ALA A 26 -12.06 -0.31 -10.66
N GLU A 27 -12.37 -0.22 -9.36
CA GLU A 27 -13.16 0.86 -8.78
C GLU A 27 -12.39 2.18 -8.79
N ILE A 28 -11.09 2.16 -8.44
CA ILE A 28 -10.23 3.34 -8.54
C ILE A 28 -10.16 3.84 -9.98
N LYS A 29 -9.91 2.95 -10.95
CA LYS A 29 -9.88 3.28 -12.38
C LYS A 29 -11.21 3.88 -12.86
N ARG A 30 -12.33 3.31 -12.43
CA ARG A 30 -13.67 3.83 -12.76
C ARG A 30 -13.93 5.20 -12.14
N LEU A 31 -13.56 5.40 -10.87
CA LEU A 31 -13.71 6.66 -10.15
C LEU A 31 -13.06 7.83 -10.89
N TYR A 32 -11.85 7.61 -11.41
CA TYR A 32 -11.11 8.62 -12.18
C TYR A 32 -11.68 8.82 -13.57
N LYS A 33 -12.01 7.73 -14.28
CA LYS A 33 -12.64 7.83 -15.60
C LYS A 33 -13.95 8.61 -15.58
N ASP A 34 -14.80 8.38 -14.59
CA ASP A 34 -16.08 9.08 -14.41
C ASP A 34 -15.89 10.59 -14.13
N ARG A 35 -14.66 11.01 -13.78
CA ARG A 35 -14.24 12.41 -13.57
C ARG A 35 -13.40 12.96 -14.72
N CYS A 36 -13.34 12.27 -15.85
CA CYS A 36 -12.49 12.62 -17.00
C CYS A 36 -10.99 12.67 -16.66
N LEU A 37 -10.56 11.92 -15.64
CA LEU A 37 -9.16 11.73 -15.28
C LEU A 37 -8.73 10.37 -15.84
N GLU A 38 -8.12 10.38 -17.02
CA GLU A 38 -7.51 9.19 -17.60
C GLU A 38 -6.00 9.24 -17.40
N PRO A 39 -5.36 8.18 -16.92
CA PRO A 39 -3.92 8.19 -16.69
C PRO A 39 -3.18 8.24 -18.04
N ASP A 40 -2.15 9.07 -18.12
CA ASP A 40 -1.20 9.08 -19.23
C ASP A 40 -0.18 7.94 -19.11
N ALA A 41 0.21 7.61 -17.88
CA ALA A 41 1.10 6.50 -17.53
C ALA A 41 0.61 5.81 -16.25
N ILE A 42 0.89 4.50 -16.16
CA ILE A 42 0.61 3.69 -14.96
C ILE A 42 1.86 2.86 -14.67
N PHE A 43 2.35 2.90 -13.44
CA PHE A 43 3.51 2.12 -13.01
C PHE A 43 3.08 1.11 -11.94
N CYS A 44 3.35 -0.17 -12.17
CA CYS A 44 2.90 -1.24 -11.30
C CYS A 44 4.05 -2.20 -10.99
N TRP A 45 4.20 -2.55 -9.72
CA TRP A 45 5.12 -3.58 -9.24
C TRP A 45 4.32 -4.76 -8.72
N GLU A 46 4.72 -5.95 -9.10
CA GLU A 46 4.15 -7.18 -8.57
C GLU A 46 5.19 -8.30 -8.69
N LEU A 47 5.41 -9.03 -7.60
CA LEU A 47 6.30 -10.21 -7.55
C LEU A 47 5.47 -11.48 -7.33
N ASN A 48 4.34 -11.60 -8.00
CA ASN A 48 3.53 -12.80 -7.90
C ASN A 48 3.87 -13.80 -9.01
N LYS A 49 4.60 -14.85 -8.64
CA LYS A 49 4.97 -15.95 -9.56
C LYS A 49 3.81 -16.90 -9.88
N VAL A 50 2.66 -16.73 -9.23
CA VAL A 50 1.49 -17.63 -9.32
C VAL A 50 0.38 -17.02 -10.19
N ILE A 51 0.31 -15.69 -10.29
CA ILE A 51 -0.65 -14.99 -11.13
C ILE A 51 -0.16 -15.03 -12.59
N THR A 52 -0.99 -15.54 -13.51
CA THR A 52 -0.63 -15.51 -14.93
C THR A 52 -0.80 -14.10 -15.50
N SER A 53 -0.13 -13.80 -16.61
CA SER A 53 -0.33 -12.53 -17.32
C SER A 53 -1.80 -12.28 -17.65
N SER A 54 -2.56 -13.31 -18.04
CA SER A 54 -4.00 -13.18 -18.25
C SER A 54 -4.77 -12.83 -16.99
N ASP A 55 -4.39 -13.39 -15.83
CA ASP A 55 -5.05 -13.10 -14.55
C ASP A 55 -4.77 -11.67 -14.08
N TRP A 56 -3.53 -11.19 -14.26
CA TRP A 56 -3.19 -9.80 -13.94
C TRP A 56 -3.97 -8.84 -14.83
N TRP A 57 -3.90 -9.02 -16.15
CA TRP A 57 -4.49 -8.07 -17.08
C TRP A 57 -6.01 -8.09 -17.09
N GLY A 58 -6.63 -9.23 -16.77
CA GLY A 58 -8.07 -9.42 -16.82
C GLY A 58 -8.68 -8.78 -18.08
N ASP A 59 -9.68 -7.94 -17.86
CA ASP A 59 -10.41 -7.22 -18.91
C ASP A 59 -9.77 -5.89 -19.34
N ALA A 60 -8.55 -5.59 -18.91
CA ALA A 60 -7.86 -4.35 -19.31
C ALA A 60 -7.72 -4.29 -20.84
N GLY A 61 -8.37 -3.30 -21.45
CA GLY A 61 -8.33 -3.09 -22.90
C GLY A 61 -6.96 -2.63 -23.41
N PRO A 62 -6.71 -2.68 -24.73
CA PRO A 62 -5.43 -2.32 -25.34
C PRO A 62 -4.97 -0.88 -25.06
N GLU A 63 -5.89 0.03 -24.77
CA GLU A 63 -5.60 1.41 -24.41
C GLU A 63 -4.85 1.49 -23.07
N ILE A 64 -5.39 0.87 -22.02
CA ILE A 64 -4.77 0.81 -20.70
C ILE A 64 -3.45 0.04 -20.75
N ARG A 65 -3.40 -1.10 -21.44
CA ARG A 65 -2.18 -1.91 -21.56
C ARG A 65 -1.00 -1.13 -22.14
N ARG A 66 -1.24 -0.16 -23.02
CA ARG A 66 -0.17 0.70 -23.61
C ARG A 66 0.35 1.75 -22.64
N LYS A 67 -0.48 2.18 -21.69
CA LYS A 67 -0.16 3.17 -20.65
C LYS A 67 0.59 2.54 -19.46
N VAL A 68 0.41 1.24 -19.25
CA VAL A 68 1.04 0.52 -18.13
C VAL A 68 2.52 0.18 -18.40
N ARG A 69 3.34 0.37 -17.37
CA ARG A 69 4.70 -0.15 -17.20
C ARG A 69 4.65 -1.11 -16.02
N PHE A 70 4.90 -2.39 -16.30
CA PHE A 70 4.79 -3.45 -15.31
C PHE A 70 6.17 -3.98 -14.95
N PHE A 71 6.46 -4.01 -13.65
CA PHE A 71 7.74 -4.43 -13.09
C PHE A 71 7.55 -5.74 -12.31
N GLU A 72 8.03 -6.85 -12.88
CA GLU A 72 8.01 -8.19 -12.27
C GLU A 72 9.13 -8.38 -11.23
N VAL A 73 9.31 -7.38 -10.36
CA VAL A 73 10.37 -7.30 -9.35
C VAL A 73 9.81 -6.66 -8.08
N PRO A 74 10.35 -6.99 -6.89
CA PRO A 74 9.91 -6.34 -5.67
C PRO A 74 10.32 -4.86 -5.67
N VAL A 75 9.50 -4.04 -5.01
CA VAL A 75 9.90 -2.68 -4.62
C VAL A 75 11.03 -2.77 -3.59
N MET A 76 12.07 -1.93 -3.71
CA MET A 76 13.14 -1.87 -2.71
C MET A 76 13.47 -0.43 -2.34
N GLU A 77 13.13 -0.04 -1.10
CA GLU A 77 13.48 1.28 -0.57
C GLU A 77 14.71 1.29 0.35
N GLY A 78 15.19 0.11 0.75
CA GLY A 78 16.26 -0.01 1.74
C GLY A 78 15.80 0.40 3.14
N GLU A 79 16.76 0.80 3.97
CA GLU A 79 16.50 1.28 5.34
C GLU A 79 16.03 2.74 5.33
N LEU A 80 15.19 3.12 6.29
CA LEU A 80 14.59 4.46 6.36
C LEU A 80 15.61 5.61 6.28
N HIS A 81 16.73 5.49 6.99
CA HIS A 81 17.77 6.53 6.98
C HIS A 81 18.38 6.78 5.58
N ASP A 82 18.51 5.72 4.77
CA ASP A 82 19.06 5.79 3.42
C ASP A 82 18.00 6.34 2.45
N ALA A 83 16.75 5.91 2.60
CA ALA A 83 15.62 6.41 1.81
C ALA A 83 15.43 7.93 2.00
N ILE A 84 15.46 8.42 3.24
CA ILE A 84 15.41 9.86 3.55
C ILE A 84 16.59 10.61 2.92
N ALA A 85 17.80 10.02 2.97
CA ALA A 85 18.98 10.60 2.35
C ALA A 85 18.95 10.59 0.82
N GLY A 86 17.96 9.93 0.19
CA GLY A 86 17.87 9.78 -1.25
C GLY A 86 18.90 8.81 -1.82
N ALA A 87 19.30 7.80 -1.05
CA ALA A 87 20.21 6.76 -1.51
C ALA A 87 19.62 5.99 -2.69
N ARG A 88 20.46 5.62 -3.65
CA ARG A 88 20.02 4.86 -4.82
C ARG A 88 19.80 3.40 -4.47
N ASN A 89 18.61 2.90 -4.76
CA ASN A 89 18.21 1.52 -4.54
C ASN A 89 17.60 0.93 -5.83
N PRO A 90 17.97 -0.31 -6.20
CA PRO A 90 17.35 -0.98 -7.34
C PRO A 90 15.83 -1.09 -7.14
N ASN A 91 15.03 -0.71 -8.13
CA ASN A 91 13.55 -0.80 -8.06
C ASN A 91 12.90 0.00 -6.91
N SER A 92 13.50 1.14 -6.52
CA SER A 92 12.86 2.09 -5.60
C SER A 92 11.69 2.80 -6.27
N PHE A 93 10.52 2.71 -5.65
CA PHE A 93 9.33 3.48 -6.00
C PHE A 93 9.59 4.98 -5.78
N LEU A 94 10.23 5.36 -4.67
CA LEU A 94 10.52 6.77 -4.37
C LEU A 94 11.41 7.42 -5.42
N GLN A 95 12.40 6.70 -5.95
CA GLN A 95 13.23 7.18 -7.06
C GLN A 95 12.47 7.25 -8.37
N MET A 96 11.62 6.25 -8.66
CA MET A 96 10.77 6.29 -9.85
C MET A 96 9.84 7.50 -9.81
N LEU A 97 9.20 7.77 -8.66
CA LEU A 97 8.34 8.94 -8.48
C LEU A 97 9.08 10.24 -8.82
N GLN A 98 10.33 10.41 -8.36
CA GLN A 98 11.13 11.59 -8.69
C GLN A 98 11.53 11.71 -10.16
N LEU A 99 11.65 10.58 -10.87
CA LEU A 99 12.06 10.56 -12.26
C LEU A 99 10.90 10.79 -13.23
N GLU A 100 9.71 10.31 -12.87
CA GLU A 100 8.56 10.25 -13.78
C GLU A 100 7.50 11.32 -13.48
N ALA A 101 7.42 11.84 -12.25
CA ALA A 101 6.43 12.84 -11.87
C ALA A 101 7.01 14.26 -11.82
N ASN A 102 6.19 15.22 -12.23
CA ASN A 102 6.42 16.65 -12.09
C ASN A 102 5.35 17.26 -11.16
N PRO A 103 5.62 18.42 -10.53
CA PRO A 103 4.63 19.08 -9.67
C PRO A 103 3.33 19.52 -10.36
N ASP A 104 3.32 19.58 -11.70
CA ASP A 104 2.13 19.92 -12.48
C ASP A 104 1.31 18.68 -12.88
N ASP A 105 1.82 17.47 -12.63
CA ASP A 105 1.12 16.22 -12.88
C ASP A 105 0.12 15.93 -11.75
N PHE A 106 -0.97 15.23 -12.07
CA PHE A 106 -1.88 14.69 -11.07
C PHE A 106 -1.50 13.24 -10.75
N VAL A 107 -0.97 12.99 -9.56
CA VAL A 107 -0.37 11.69 -9.19
C VAL A 107 -1.17 10.98 -8.11
N VAL A 108 -1.51 9.73 -8.41
CA VAL A 108 -2.24 8.83 -7.51
C VAL A 108 -1.36 7.64 -7.16
N VAL A 109 -1.21 7.37 -5.88
CA VAL A 109 -0.44 6.24 -5.37
C VAL A 109 -1.37 5.27 -4.65
N LYS A 110 -1.33 4.00 -5.05
CA LYS A 110 -1.89 2.89 -4.25
C LYS A 110 -0.72 2.10 -3.66
N LEU A 111 -0.70 1.97 -2.33
CA LEU A 111 0.33 1.25 -1.57
C LEU A 111 -0.31 0.05 -0.87
N ASP A 112 0.03 -1.14 -1.35
CA ASP A 112 -0.54 -2.44 -0.96
C ASP A 112 0.43 -3.53 -1.44
N ILE A 113 1.50 -3.78 -0.67
CA ILE A 113 2.65 -4.63 -1.05
C ILE A 113 2.70 -5.90 -0.18
N ASP A 114 1.80 -6.04 0.81
CA ASP A 114 1.79 -7.11 1.82
C ASP A 114 3.14 -7.24 2.56
N THR A 115 3.95 -6.18 2.59
CA THR A 115 5.26 -6.13 3.26
C THR A 115 5.35 -4.89 4.14
N PRO A 116 4.88 -4.95 5.41
CA PRO A 116 4.73 -3.79 6.26
C PRO A 116 5.98 -2.95 6.45
N ALA A 117 7.17 -3.57 6.44
CA ALA A 117 8.43 -2.85 6.59
C ALA A 117 8.73 -1.92 5.41
N ILE A 118 8.45 -2.36 4.17
CA ILE A 118 8.68 -1.55 2.96
C ILE A 118 7.67 -0.41 2.90
N GLU A 119 6.40 -0.71 3.15
CA GLU A 119 5.32 0.28 3.16
C GLU A 119 5.59 1.38 4.18
N GLN A 120 6.03 1.00 5.39
CA GLN A 120 6.42 1.97 6.41
C GLN A 120 7.60 2.82 6.00
N THR A 121 8.64 2.24 5.38
CA THR A 121 9.76 3.03 4.85
C THR A 121 9.28 4.05 3.82
N ILE A 122 8.38 3.67 2.91
CA ILE A 122 7.79 4.58 1.91
C ILE A 122 7.06 5.73 2.60
N ILE A 123 6.10 5.41 3.48
CA ILE A 123 5.27 6.41 4.16
C ILE A 123 6.10 7.32 5.09
N ALA A 124 7.00 6.74 5.88
CA ALA A 124 7.88 7.49 6.77
C ALA A 124 8.85 8.40 5.99
N THR A 125 9.27 7.99 4.79
CA THR A 125 10.11 8.85 3.93
C THR A 125 9.30 9.99 3.34
N ILE A 126 8.10 9.74 2.79
CA ILE A 126 7.21 10.77 2.24
C ILE A 126 6.87 11.83 3.30
N THR A 127 6.56 11.42 4.54
CA THR A 127 6.24 12.37 5.63
C THR A 127 7.41 13.27 6.06
N GLN A 128 8.65 12.86 5.72
CA GLN A 128 9.90 13.56 6.04
C GLN A 128 10.55 14.24 4.82
N ARG A 129 10.03 14.01 3.61
CA ARG A 129 10.54 14.58 2.36
C ARG A 129 9.43 15.39 1.66
N PRO A 130 9.27 16.68 2.00
CA PRO A 130 8.27 17.54 1.38
C PRO A 130 8.41 17.64 -0.14
N ASP A 131 9.61 17.47 -0.68
CA ASP A 131 9.87 17.43 -2.12
C ASP A 131 9.28 16.18 -2.79
N LEU A 132 9.22 15.04 -2.09
CA LEU A 132 8.52 13.84 -2.56
C LEU A 132 7.01 13.96 -2.37
N ALA A 133 6.59 14.48 -1.21
CA ALA A 133 5.18 14.64 -0.90
C ALA A 133 4.48 15.59 -1.90
N ALA A 134 5.19 16.63 -2.37
CA ALA A 134 4.69 17.56 -3.37
C ALA A 134 4.45 16.92 -4.77
N LEU A 135 4.91 15.69 -5.00
CA LEU A 135 4.68 14.93 -6.24
C LEU A 135 3.47 13.99 -6.13
N ILE A 136 2.74 13.99 -5.01
CA ILE A 136 1.62 13.06 -4.77
C ILE A 136 0.37 13.87 -4.41
N ASP A 137 -0.70 13.71 -5.20
CA ASP A 137 -1.99 14.34 -4.90
C ASP A 137 -2.88 13.46 -4.02
N GLU A 138 -2.86 12.16 -4.29
CA GLU A 138 -3.78 11.21 -3.67
C GLU A 138 -3.07 9.89 -3.34
N LEU A 139 -3.30 9.40 -2.13
CA LEU A 139 -2.66 8.19 -1.60
C LEU A 139 -3.72 7.27 -1.01
N PHE A 140 -3.72 6.02 -1.45
CA PHE A 140 -4.51 4.91 -0.91
C PHE A 140 -3.55 3.89 -0.30
N PHE A 141 -3.69 3.57 0.98
CA PHE A 141 -2.75 2.70 1.70
C PHE A 141 -3.45 1.61 2.55
N GLU A 142 -3.07 0.34 2.41
CA GLU A 142 -3.42 -0.70 3.40
C GLU A 142 -2.57 -0.51 4.67
N TYR A 143 -3.14 0.12 5.69
CA TYR A 143 -2.34 0.49 6.86
C TYR A 143 -2.26 -0.66 7.86
N HIS A 144 -1.14 -1.38 7.84
CA HIS A 144 -0.77 -2.37 8.85
C HIS A 144 -0.33 -1.71 10.18
N PHE A 145 -1.19 -1.76 11.21
CA PHE A 145 -0.87 -1.25 12.56
C PHE A 145 -1.31 -2.23 13.67
N HIS A 146 -0.70 -2.13 14.84
CA HIS A 146 -1.11 -2.88 16.03
C HIS A 146 -2.40 -2.30 16.62
N PHE A 147 -3.35 -3.19 16.90
CA PHE A 147 -4.62 -2.91 17.57
C PHE A 147 -4.94 -4.05 18.53
N ASP A 148 -5.43 -3.73 19.73
CA ASP A 148 -5.71 -4.68 20.81
C ASP A 148 -7.05 -5.42 20.65
N GLY A 149 -7.72 -5.27 19.51
CA GLY A 149 -8.97 -5.96 19.18
C GLY A 149 -8.79 -7.16 18.23
N LEU A 150 -9.58 -7.19 17.15
CA LEU A 150 -9.64 -8.33 16.23
C LEU A 150 -8.35 -8.49 15.42
N ASN A 151 -7.97 -9.74 15.15
CA ASN A 151 -6.88 -10.07 14.24
C ASN A 151 -7.37 -9.97 12.79
N PHE A 152 -6.80 -9.05 12.01
CA PHE A 152 -7.13 -8.81 10.61
C PHE A 152 -6.39 -9.74 9.62
N GLY A 153 -5.56 -10.67 10.10
CA GLY A 153 -4.81 -11.60 9.27
C GLY A 153 -3.47 -11.07 8.75
N TRP A 154 -3.05 -9.88 9.20
CA TRP A 154 -1.81 -9.21 8.78
C TRP A 154 -0.51 -9.84 9.31
N GLY A 155 -0.60 -10.83 10.19
CA GLY A 155 0.56 -11.39 10.87
C GLY A 155 1.12 -10.47 11.96
N ALA A 156 2.43 -10.54 12.20
CA ALA A 156 3.09 -9.77 13.26
C ALA A 156 3.35 -8.33 12.80
N VAL A 157 2.56 -7.38 13.31
CA VAL A 157 2.80 -5.95 13.14
C VAL A 157 3.60 -5.43 14.35
N PRO A 158 4.68 -4.65 14.17
CA PRO A 158 5.42 -4.08 15.28
C PRO A 158 4.53 -3.25 16.22
N GLU A 159 4.56 -3.54 17.53
CA GLU A 159 3.80 -2.82 18.58
C GLU A 159 3.89 -1.28 18.55
N PRO A 160 5.03 -0.65 18.18
CA PRO A 160 5.12 0.82 18.13
C PRO A 160 4.17 1.49 17.13
N ILE A 161 3.60 0.72 16.19
CA ILE A 161 2.68 1.23 15.18
C ILE A 161 1.26 1.12 15.75
N SER A 162 0.88 2.05 16.63
CA SER A 162 -0.47 2.07 17.20
C SER A 162 -1.49 2.75 16.28
N VAL A 163 -2.78 2.65 16.63
CA VAL A 163 -3.85 3.45 16.01
C VAL A 163 -3.53 4.95 16.05
N ASP A 164 -3.03 5.45 17.19
CA ASP A 164 -2.66 6.86 17.33
C ASP A 164 -1.52 7.26 16.40
N ALA A 165 -0.51 6.39 16.26
CA ALA A 165 0.59 6.60 15.32
C ALA A 165 0.09 6.62 13.87
N ALA A 166 -0.83 5.71 13.51
CA ALA A 166 -1.45 5.69 12.18
C ALA A 166 -2.23 6.98 11.90
N LEU A 167 -3.07 7.44 12.85
CA LEU A 167 -3.81 8.69 12.71
C LEU A 167 -2.89 9.91 12.61
N ALA A 168 -1.81 9.96 13.40
CA ALA A 168 -0.81 11.01 13.31
C ALA A 168 -0.11 11.04 11.94
N THR A 169 0.24 9.87 11.39
CA THR A 169 0.77 9.74 10.04
C THR A 169 -0.21 10.25 9.00
N MET A 170 -1.49 9.87 9.06
CA MET A 170 -2.51 10.35 8.13
C MET A 170 -2.73 11.86 8.25
N HIS A 171 -2.66 12.42 9.45
CA HIS A 171 -2.70 13.87 9.65
C HIS A 171 -1.51 14.55 8.97
N ARG A 172 -0.29 14.03 9.19
CA ARG A 172 0.94 14.57 8.61
C ARG A 172 0.93 14.55 7.09
N LEU A 173 0.45 13.47 6.46
CA LEU A 173 0.30 13.38 5.01
C LEU A 173 -0.62 14.49 4.47
N ARG A 174 -1.73 14.77 5.17
CA ARG A 174 -2.68 15.82 4.78
C ARG A 174 -2.11 17.22 4.99
N GLU A 175 -1.30 17.46 6.03
CA GLU A 175 -0.57 18.73 6.20
C GLU A 175 0.39 19.00 5.03
N LEU A 176 0.93 17.94 4.43
CA LEU A 176 1.81 18.02 3.26
C LEU A 176 1.03 18.20 1.94
N GLY A 177 -0.30 18.25 1.98
CA GLY A 177 -1.15 18.45 0.81
C GLY A 177 -1.70 17.16 0.17
N ILE A 178 -1.31 15.99 0.68
CA ILE A 178 -1.75 14.70 0.12
C ILE A 178 -3.15 14.36 0.61
N ARG A 179 -4.08 14.07 -0.31
CA ARG A 179 -5.37 13.44 0.02
C ARG A 179 -5.13 11.97 0.35
N ALA A 180 -4.86 11.71 1.62
CA ALA A 180 -4.50 10.39 2.10
C ALA A 180 -5.74 9.62 2.63
N HIS A 181 -5.89 8.39 2.16
CA HIS A 181 -6.94 7.42 2.47
C HIS A 181 -6.30 6.10 2.88
N PHE A 182 -6.91 5.40 3.83
CA PHE A 182 -6.42 4.09 4.25
C PHE A 182 -7.57 3.11 4.49
N TRP A 183 -7.28 1.82 4.34
CA TRP A 183 -8.13 0.72 4.75
C TRP A 183 -7.36 -0.25 5.66
N ILE A 184 -8.11 -1.20 6.21
CA ILE A 184 -7.69 -2.21 7.18
C ILE A 184 -8.16 -3.57 6.66
#